data_AF-A0A6B0Y181-F1
#
_entry.id   AF-A0A6B0Y181-F1
#
_cell.length_a   1.000
_cell.length_b   1.000
_cell.length_c   1.000
_cell.angle_alpha   90.00
_cell.angle_beta   90.00
_cell.angle_gamma   90.00
#
_symmetry.space_group_name_H-M   'P 1'
#
loop_
_entity.id
_entity.type
_entity.pdbx_description
1 polymer ?
#
loop_
_entity_poly.entity_id
_entity_poly.type
_entity_poly.pdbx_seq_one_letter_code
_entity_poly.pdbx_strand_id
1 'polypeptide(L)'
;MFLLKPHVTGPEGQVTTPDIVVDRLVVDGKRRSLGFLTHDCWQEVGADVSFRPAYALMALGGGALILPAQVLSSGMVIAARAAWRLNNLDGHVGEVTLNGIPLSDLELPSDLVAAAGGAGDALPRGFMLARTLEAAATEVILADPALDRELSLTVHFQSLDADRWGDARPRPRYSVGPTQKEVSHFI
;
A
#
# COMPACT_ATOMS: atom_id res chain seq x y z
N MET A 1 -2.50 16.01 -0.57
CA MET A 1 -3.16 15.34 -1.70
C MET A 1 -2.23 14.25 -2.21
N PHE A 2 -2.72 13.04 -2.42
CA PHE A 2 -2.00 11.91 -3.01
C PHE A 2 -2.81 11.39 -4.21
N LEU A 3 -2.13 11.06 -5.31
CA LEU A 3 -2.77 10.52 -6.51
C LEU A 3 -2.48 9.02 -6.62
N LEU A 4 -3.53 8.21 -6.61
CA LEU A 4 -3.43 6.77 -6.84
C LEU A 4 -4.09 6.40 -8.17
N LYS A 5 -3.44 5.50 -8.92
CA LYS A 5 -3.93 4.97 -10.19
C LYS A 5 -4.06 3.43 -10.09
N PRO A 6 -5.13 2.93 -9.46
CA PRO A 6 -5.34 1.49 -9.33
C PRO A 6 -5.89 0.88 -10.61
N HIS A 7 -5.50 -0.35 -10.90
CA HIS A 7 -6.15 -1.25 -11.84
C HIS A 7 -7.38 -1.84 -11.15
N VAL A 8 -8.55 -1.39 -11.58
CA VAL A 8 -9.85 -1.81 -11.04
C VAL A 8 -10.40 -2.92 -11.92
N THR A 9 -10.43 -4.14 -11.40
CA THR A 9 -11.01 -5.30 -12.08
C THR A 9 -12.53 -5.26 -11.95
N GLY A 10 -13.21 -5.16 -13.09
CA GLY A 10 -14.66 -5.21 -13.23
C GLY A 10 -15.17 -6.62 -13.57
N PRO A 11 -16.48 -6.73 -13.86
CA PRO A 11 -17.06 -7.97 -14.38
C PRO A 11 -16.35 -8.42 -15.66
N GLU A 12 -16.31 -9.74 -15.90
CA GLU A 12 -15.78 -10.34 -17.13
C GLU A 12 -14.31 -9.99 -17.46
N GLY A 13 -13.52 -9.62 -16.45
CA GLY A 13 -12.09 -9.33 -16.61
C GLY A 13 -11.77 -7.96 -17.22
N GLN A 14 -12.75 -7.08 -17.40
CA GLN A 14 -12.48 -5.71 -17.84
C GLN A 14 -11.70 -4.94 -16.77
N VAL A 15 -10.63 -4.26 -17.15
CA VAL A 15 -9.81 -3.46 -16.23
C VAL A 15 -9.95 -1.98 -16.56
N THR A 16 -10.31 -1.18 -15.56
CA THR A 16 -10.32 0.29 -15.64
C THR A 16 -9.22 0.87 -14.76
N THR A 17 -8.60 1.97 -15.17
CA THR A 17 -7.52 2.61 -14.39
C THR A 17 -7.86 4.07 -14.09
N PRO A 18 -8.77 4.33 -13.14
CA PRO A 18 -9.16 5.69 -12.78
C PRO A 18 -8.02 6.43 -12.07
N ASP A 19 -7.99 7.75 -12.23
CA ASP A 19 -7.18 8.64 -11.43
C ASP A 19 -7.95 9.02 -10.16
N ILE A 20 -7.47 8.59 -9.00
CA ILE A 20 -8.16 8.82 -7.72
C ILE A 20 -7.31 9.69 -6.81
N VAL A 21 -7.92 10.78 -6.37
CA VAL A 21 -7.33 11.71 -5.41
C VAL A 21 -7.67 11.27 -4.00
N VAL A 22 -6.65 11.21 -3.14
CA VAL A 22 -6.76 10.96 -1.70
C VAL A 22 -6.32 12.21 -0.94
N ASP A 23 -7.24 12.75 -0.16
CA ASP A 23 -7.09 13.95 0.67
C ASP A 23 -7.09 13.63 2.17
N ARG A 24 -7.67 12.51 2.57
CA ARG A 24 -7.76 12.08 3.96
C ARG A 24 -7.46 10.59 4.07
N LEU A 25 -6.47 10.26 4.87
CA LEU A 25 -6.15 8.89 5.24
C LEU A 25 -6.62 8.63 6.66
N VAL A 26 -7.37 7.55 6.85
CA VAL A 26 -7.81 7.06 8.16
C VAL A 26 -7.39 5.61 8.28
N VAL A 27 -6.67 5.27 9.34
CA VAL A 27 -6.20 3.90 9.60
C VAL A 27 -6.68 3.51 10.98
N ASP A 28 -7.41 2.40 11.08
CA ASP A 28 -8.00 1.90 12.32
C ASP A 28 -8.80 3.00 13.07
N GLY A 29 -9.59 3.78 12.32
CA GLY A 29 -10.38 4.90 12.85
C GLY A 29 -9.59 6.18 13.19
N LYS A 30 -8.26 6.18 13.07
CA LYS A 30 -7.40 7.33 13.38
C LYS A 30 -6.92 8.03 12.11
N ARG A 31 -7.05 9.36 12.06
CA ARG A 31 -6.52 10.16 10.95
C ARG A 31 -4.98 10.06 10.90
N ARG A 32 -4.46 9.92 9.68
CA ARG A 32 -3.01 9.88 9.40
C ARG A 32 -2.65 10.94 8.36
N SER A 33 -1.41 11.38 8.38
CA SER A 33 -0.87 12.26 7.34
C SER A 33 -0.77 11.50 6.01
N LEU A 34 -1.10 12.18 4.91
CA LEU A 34 -0.94 11.63 3.57
C LEU A 34 0.52 11.37 3.19
N GLY A 35 1.48 12.00 3.87
CA GLY A 35 2.91 11.74 3.66
C GLY A 35 3.33 10.31 4.03
N PHE A 36 2.47 9.57 4.75
CA PHE A 36 2.65 8.16 5.05
C PHE A 36 1.99 7.22 4.04
N LEU A 37 1.30 7.74 3.02
CA LEU A 37 0.69 6.92 1.98
C LEU A 37 1.66 6.74 0.81
N THR A 38 1.88 5.49 0.41
CA THR A 38 2.64 5.14 -0.78
C THR A 38 1.99 3.97 -1.52
N HIS A 39 2.40 3.77 -2.76
CA HIS A 39 2.10 2.57 -3.55
C HIS A 39 3.39 1.81 -3.93
N ASP A 40 4.53 2.24 -3.39
CA ASP A 40 5.82 1.59 -3.59
C ASP A 40 5.89 0.33 -2.74
N CYS A 41 6.05 -0.82 -3.39
CA CYS A 41 6.17 -2.10 -2.71
C CYS A 41 7.60 -2.42 -2.27
N TRP A 42 8.58 -1.56 -2.55
CA TRP A 42 9.96 -1.72 -2.08
C TRP A 42 10.23 -0.73 -0.94
N GLN A 43 10.55 -1.26 0.24
CA GLN A 43 10.75 -0.45 1.43
C GLN A 43 12.05 -0.80 2.14
N GLU A 44 12.79 0.25 2.49
CA GLU A 44 13.94 0.13 3.38
C GLU A 44 13.46 0.33 4.82
N VAL A 45 13.72 -0.65 5.69
CA VAL A 45 13.17 -0.68 7.04
C VAL A 45 14.25 -1.04 8.06
N GLY A 46 14.15 -0.46 9.26
CA GLY A 46 14.94 -0.90 10.41
C GLY A 46 14.46 -2.25 10.94
N ALA A 47 15.29 -2.92 11.73
CA ALA A 47 15.00 -4.24 12.30
C ALA A 47 13.72 -4.28 13.16
N ASP A 48 13.35 -3.17 13.79
CA ASP A 48 12.22 -3.09 14.73
C ASP A 48 10.86 -2.78 14.07
N VAL A 49 10.83 -2.69 12.73
CA VAL A 49 9.60 -2.36 12.01
C VAL A 49 8.73 -3.61 11.89
N SER A 50 7.50 -3.52 12.38
CA SER A 50 6.50 -4.57 12.19
C SER A 50 5.54 -4.22 11.06
N PHE A 51 4.94 -5.25 10.47
CA PHE A 51 4.11 -5.13 9.27
C PHE A 51 2.76 -5.78 9.57
N ARG A 52 1.67 -5.04 9.37
CA ARG A 52 0.29 -5.53 9.52
C ARG A 52 -0.45 -5.46 8.18
N PRO A 53 -0.99 -6.57 7.67
CA PRO A 53 -1.89 -6.59 6.53
C PRO A 53 -3.11 -5.73 6.81
N ALA A 54 -3.69 -5.17 5.76
CA ALA A 54 -4.89 -4.37 5.82
C ALA A 54 -5.68 -4.52 4.53
N TYR A 55 -6.96 -4.22 4.59
CA TYR A 55 -7.70 -3.83 3.40
C TYR A 55 -7.97 -2.32 3.50
N ALA A 56 -8.00 -1.67 2.35
CA ALA A 56 -8.32 -0.25 2.25
C ALA A 56 -9.54 -0.03 1.36
N LEU A 57 -10.31 1.00 1.70
CA LEU A 57 -11.44 1.51 0.95
C LEU A 57 -11.13 2.89 0.43
N MET A 58 -11.50 3.17 -0.81
CA MET A 58 -11.32 4.48 -1.39
C MET A 58 -12.50 4.87 -2.26
N ALA A 59 -12.81 6.16 -2.28
CA ALA A 59 -13.97 6.67 -3.01
C ALA A 59 -13.69 6.70 -4.52
N LEU A 60 -14.64 6.20 -5.30
CA LEU A 60 -14.71 6.36 -6.75
C LEU A 60 -16.02 7.10 -7.08
N GLY A 61 -16.05 7.90 -8.14
CA GLY A 61 -17.20 8.78 -8.46
C GLY A 61 -18.60 8.14 -8.46
N GLY A 62 -18.70 6.80 -8.52
CA GLY A 62 -19.94 6.03 -8.41
C GLY A 62 -19.88 4.85 -7.44
N GLY A 63 -19.13 4.95 -6.32
CA GLY A 63 -19.09 3.94 -5.26
C GLY A 63 -17.76 3.92 -4.51
N ALA A 64 -17.41 2.80 -3.90
CA ALA A 64 -16.11 2.60 -3.26
C ALA A 64 -15.33 1.50 -3.98
N LEU A 65 -14.01 1.56 -3.87
CA LEU A 65 -13.12 0.47 -4.21
C LEU A 65 -12.60 -0.18 -2.94
N ILE A 66 -12.34 -1.47 -3.00
CA ILE A 66 -11.58 -2.20 -1.98
C ILE A 66 -10.28 -2.72 -2.59
N LEU A 67 -9.19 -2.63 -1.83
CA LEU A 67 -7.86 -3.05 -2.25
C LEU A 67 -7.05 -3.58 -1.07
N PRO A 68 -6.08 -4.48 -1.29
CA PRO A 68 -5.12 -4.85 -0.27
C PRO A 68 -4.19 -3.67 0.05
N ALA A 69 -3.77 -3.60 1.31
CA ALA A 69 -2.84 -2.60 1.81
C ALA A 69 -1.97 -3.20 2.93
N GLN A 70 -0.81 -2.61 3.17
CA GLN A 70 0.07 -2.97 4.29
C GLN A 70 0.28 -1.74 5.16
N VAL A 71 0.23 -1.90 6.48
CA VAL A 71 0.51 -0.85 7.46
C VAL A 71 1.74 -1.21 8.28
N LEU A 72 2.74 -0.34 8.28
CA LEU A 72 3.97 -0.51 9.06
C LEU A 72 3.79 0.11 10.45
N SER A 73 4.59 -0.35 11.42
CA SER A 73 4.63 0.26 12.77
C SER A 73 5.04 1.74 12.75
N SER A 74 5.77 2.17 11.72
CA SER A 74 6.09 3.58 11.45
C SER A 74 4.86 4.44 11.12
N GLY A 75 3.72 3.81 10.82
CA GLY A 75 2.49 4.45 10.36
C GLY A 75 2.40 4.58 8.83
N MET A 76 3.43 4.15 8.09
CA MET A 76 3.37 4.09 6.63
C MET A 76 2.31 3.09 6.15
N VAL A 77 1.54 3.49 5.15
CA VAL A 77 0.51 2.71 4.48
C VAL A 77 0.94 2.50 3.04
N ILE A 78 1.07 1.24 2.64
CA ILE A 78 1.40 0.83 1.29
C ILE A 78 0.13 0.28 0.68
N ALA A 79 -0.48 1.03 -0.23
CA ALA A 79 -1.71 0.63 -0.91
C ALA A 79 -1.37 -0.10 -2.21
N ALA A 80 -2.07 -1.20 -2.47
CA ALA A 80 -1.95 -1.88 -3.75
C ALA A 80 -2.42 -1.01 -4.91
N ARG A 81 -1.89 -1.30 -6.09
CA ARG A 81 -2.37 -0.74 -7.36
C ARG A 81 -3.42 -1.62 -8.02
N ALA A 82 -4.00 -2.59 -7.32
CA ALA A 82 -5.06 -3.44 -7.81
C ALA A 82 -6.26 -3.37 -6.85
N ALA A 83 -7.47 -3.25 -7.38
CA ALA A 83 -8.67 -3.04 -6.59
C ALA A 83 -9.89 -3.70 -7.23
N TRP A 84 -10.92 -3.94 -6.43
CA TRP A 84 -12.27 -4.27 -6.87
C TRP A 84 -13.21 -3.12 -6.59
N ARG A 85 -14.30 -3.04 -7.35
CA ARG A 85 -15.42 -2.19 -6.94
C ARG A 85 -16.19 -2.89 -5.82
N LEU A 86 -16.50 -2.15 -4.76
CA LEU A 86 -17.19 -2.69 -3.60
C LEU A 86 -18.60 -3.19 -3.96
N ASN A 87 -19.28 -2.53 -4.90
CA ASN A 87 -20.58 -2.97 -5.41
C ASN A 87 -20.53 -4.31 -6.18
N ASN A 88 -19.36 -4.74 -6.66
CA ASN A 88 -19.19 -6.06 -7.28
C ASN A 88 -19.04 -7.19 -6.23
N LEU A 89 -19.06 -6.84 -4.94
CA LEU A 89 -19.02 -7.74 -3.79
C LEU A 89 -20.35 -7.73 -3.03
N ASP A 90 -21.35 -7.01 -3.55
CA ASP A 90 -22.64 -6.85 -2.88
C ASP A 90 -23.32 -8.21 -2.73
N GLY A 91 -23.78 -8.51 -1.52
CA GLY A 91 -24.36 -9.80 -1.15
C GLY A 91 -23.40 -10.82 -0.54
N HIS A 92 -22.08 -10.70 -0.73
CA HIS A 92 -21.09 -11.62 -0.15
C HIS A 92 -19.82 -10.95 0.39
N VAL A 93 -19.83 -9.63 0.58
CA VAL A 93 -18.69 -8.86 1.12
C VAL A 93 -18.18 -9.39 2.48
N GLY A 94 -19.05 -10.00 3.29
CA GLY A 94 -18.66 -10.62 4.56
C GLY A 94 -17.83 -11.90 4.40
N GLU A 95 -17.97 -12.60 3.27
CA GLU A 95 -17.22 -13.82 2.94
C GLU A 95 -15.85 -13.54 2.31
N VAL A 96 -15.64 -12.30 1.85
CA VAL A 96 -14.32 -11.84 1.41
C VAL A 96 -13.36 -11.99 2.58
N THR A 97 -12.14 -12.45 2.32
CA THR A 97 -11.13 -12.68 3.35
C THR A 97 -9.91 -11.81 3.13
N LEU A 98 -9.33 -11.32 4.23
CA LEU A 98 -8.00 -10.73 4.29
C LEU A 98 -7.05 -11.76 4.92
N ASN A 99 -6.12 -12.29 4.12
CA ASN A 99 -5.20 -13.35 4.54
C ASN A 99 -5.92 -14.55 5.20
N GLY A 100 -7.09 -14.93 4.66
CA GLY A 100 -7.91 -16.02 5.17
C GLY A 100 -8.85 -15.67 6.33
N ILE A 101 -8.79 -14.44 6.87
CA ILE A 101 -9.74 -13.97 7.89
C ILE A 101 -10.91 -13.25 7.22
N PRO A 102 -12.17 -13.70 7.43
CA PRO A 102 -13.35 -13.02 6.88
C PRO A 102 -13.42 -11.55 7.29
N LEU A 103 -13.86 -10.68 6.38
CA LEU A 103 -14.04 -9.26 6.70
C LEU A 103 -15.10 -9.03 7.78
N SER A 104 -16.07 -9.94 7.93
CA SER A 104 -17.05 -9.93 9.02
C SER A 104 -16.42 -10.02 10.41
N ASP A 105 -15.26 -10.66 10.52
CA ASP A 105 -14.57 -10.91 11.78
C ASP A 105 -13.61 -9.76 12.13
N LEU A 106 -13.33 -8.88 11.16
CA LEU A 106 -12.51 -7.68 11.34
C LEU A 106 -13.40 -6.46 11.60
N GLU A 107 -14.09 -6.02 10.56
CA GLU A 107 -15.07 -4.93 10.51
C GLU A 107 -15.54 -4.89 9.06
N LEU A 108 -16.83 -4.73 8.79
CA LEU A 108 -17.30 -4.73 7.41
C LEU A 108 -16.97 -3.41 6.71
N PRO A 109 -16.76 -3.41 5.38
CA PRO A 109 -16.57 -2.19 4.63
C PRO A 109 -17.68 -1.15 4.82
N SER A 110 -18.93 -1.58 4.97
CA SER A 110 -20.08 -0.71 5.24
C SER A 110 -19.93 0.09 6.54
N ASP A 111 -19.35 -0.53 7.57
CA ASP A 111 -19.19 0.07 8.89
C ASP A 111 -18.12 1.17 8.85
N LEU A 112 -17.01 0.90 8.16
CA LEU A 112 -15.97 1.89 7.87
C LEU A 112 -16.52 3.09 7.08
N VAL A 113 -17.29 2.81 6.02
CA VAL A 113 -17.90 3.88 5.19
C VAL A 113 -18.84 4.73 6.04
N ALA A 114 -19.69 4.12 6.87
CA ALA A 114 -20.58 4.83 7.78
C ALA A 114 -19.81 5.67 8.80
N ALA A 115 -18.72 5.14 9.38
CA ALA A 115 -17.87 5.87 10.31
C ALA A 115 -17.19 7.11 9.69
N ALA A 116 -16.99 7.11 8.37
CA ALA A 116 -16.48 8.27 7.62
C ALA A 116 -17.58 9.26 7.19
N GLY A 117 -18.84 9.01 7.52
CA GLY A 117 -20.00 9.82 7.12
C GLY A 117 -20.54 9.50 5.72
N GLY A 118 -20.20 8.32 5.17
CA GLY A 118 -20.80 7.77 3.96
C GLY A 118 -22.03 6.91 4.25
N ALA A 119 -22.59 6.29 3.20
CA ALA A 119 -23.71 5.36 3.31
C ALA A 119 -23.59 4.24 2.26
N GLY A 120 -23.74 2.98 2.67
CA GLY A 120 -23.58 1.83 1.78
C GLY A 120 -22.18 1.77 1.18
N ASP A 121 -22.08 1.81 -0.14
CA ASP A 121 -20.82 1.88 -0.88
C ASP A 121 -20.40 3.33 -1.24
N ALA A 122 -21.18 4.34 -0.85
CA ALA A 122 -20.88 5.73 -1.13
C ALA A 122 -19.94 6.31 -0.06
N LEU A 123 -18.63 6.10 -0.25
CA LEU A 123 -17.59 6.74 0.55
C LEU A 123 -17.41 8.22 0.14
N PRO A 124 -17.26 9.17 1.09
CA PRO A 124 -16.97 10.56 0.75
C PRO A 124 -15.68 10.69 -0.07
N ARG A 125 -15.72 11.55 -1.10
CA ARG A 125 -14.58 11.76 -2.00
C ARG A 125 -13.33 12.19 -1.25
N GLY A 126 -12.18 11.72 -1.72
CA GLY A 126 -10.89 12.03 -1.12
C GLY A 126 -10.55 11.20 0.12
N PHE A 127 -11.43 10.32 0.61
CA PHE A 127 -11.09 9.44 1.73
C PHE A 127 -10.45 8.15 1.24
N MET A 128 -9.42 7.74 1.98
CA MET A 128 -8.94 6.38 2.06
C MET A 128 -9.07 5.90 3.50
N LEU A 129 -9.81 4.83 3.71
CA LEU A 129 -9.97 4.17 5.01
C LEU A 129 -9.20 2.86 4.96
N ALA A 130 -8.43 2.52 5.99
CA ALA A 130 -7.75 1.24 6.08
C ALA A 130 -8.02 0.58 7.43
N ARG A 131 -8.23 -0.73 7.40
CA ARG A 131 -8.43 -1.56 8.58
C ARG A 131 -7.39 -2.66 8.62
N THR A 132 -6.65 -2.74 9.71
CA THR A 132 -5.55 -3.70 9.87
C THR A 132 -6.02 -5.02 10.45
N LEU A 133 -5.35 -6.09 10.03
CA LEU A 133 -5.33 -7.39 10.68
C LEU A 133 -4.14 -7.40 11.66
N GLU A 134 -4.33 -7.93 12.86
CA GLU A 134 -3.28 -7.94 13.90
C GLU A 134 -2.11 -8.88 13.56
N ALA A 135 -2.36 -9.94 12.80
CA ALA A 135 -1.35 -10.90 12.40
C ALA A 135 -0.31 -10.28 11.45
N ALA A 136 0.98 -10.50 11.72
CA ALA A 136 2.04 -10.00 10.85
C ALA A 136 2.17 -10.87 9.58
N ALA A 137 2.15 -10.22 8.41
CA ALA A 137 2.50 -10.86 7.14
C ALA A 137 3.10 -9.83 6.18
N THR A 138 3.96 -10.30 5.28
CA THR A 138 4.61 -9.50 4.23
C THR A 138 3.85 -9.53 2.91
N GLU A 139 2.96 -10.51 2.76
CA GLU A 139 2.03 -10.63 1.66
C GLU A 139 0.61 -10.40 2.18
N VAL A 140 -0.13 -9.58 1.43
CA VAL A 140 -1.52 -9.26 1.71
C VAL A 140 -2.37 -9.79 0.59
N ILE A 141 -3.29 -10.68 0.91
CA ILE A 141 -4.20 -11.31 -0.04
C ILE A 141 -5.61 -10.95 0.38
N LEU A 142 -6.32 -10.27 -0.51
CA LEU A 142 -7.77 -10.09 -0.43
C LEU A 142 -8.41 -11.11 -1.38
N ALA A 143 -9.05 -12.12 -0.83
CA ALA A 143 -9.68 -13.18 -1.61
C ALA A 143 -11.21 -13.07 -1.54
N ASP A 144 -11.86 -13.32 -2.66
CA ASP A 144 -13.31 -13.39 -2.81
C ASP A 144 -13.66 -14.85 -3.19
N PRO A 145 -13.96 -15.71 -2.20
CA PRO A 145 -14.21 -17.13 -2.43
C PRO A 145 -15.47 -17.38 -3.27
N ALA A 146 -16.46 -16.50 -3.21
CA ALA A 146 -17.72 -16.67 -3.94
C ALA A 146 -17.52 -16.54 -5.47
N LEU A 147 -16.53 -15.74 -5.89
CA LEU A 147 -16.21 -15.51 -7.30
C LEU A 147 -14.84 -16.06 -7.72
N ASP A 148 -14.20 -16.86 -6.87
CA ASP A 148 -12.90 -17.51 -7.11
C ASP A 148 -11.84 -16.55 -7.67
N ARG A 149 -11.65 -15.42 -6.99
CA ARG A 149 -10.69 -14.38 -7.40
C ARG A 149 -9.95 -13.80 -6.21
N GLU A 150 -8.75 -13.27 -6.47
CA GLU A 150 -7.90 -12.66 -5.45
C GLU A 150 -7.20 -11.40 -5.94
N LEU A 151 -6.88 -10.51 -5.00
CA LEU A 151 -5.93 -9.41 -5.16
C LEU A 151 -4.79 -9.60 -4.18
N SER A 152 -3.56 -9.53 -4.67
CA SER A 152 -2.38 -9.63 -3.82
C SER A 152 -1.55 -8.36 -3.81
N LEU A 153 -0.90 -8.11 -2.68
CA LEU A 153 0.13 -7.11 -2.49
C LEU A 153 1.31 -7.77 -1.76
N THR A 154 2.39 -7.97 -2.48
CA THR A 154 3.66 -8.39 -1.90
C THR A 154 4.52 -7.15 -1.65
N VAL A 155 4.98 -6.97 -0.42
CA VAL A 155 5.91 -5.88 -0.07
C VAL A 155 7.29 -6.46 0.18
N HIS A 156 8.29 -5.92 -0.52
CA HIS A 156 9.69 -6.27 -0.39
C HIS A 156 10.36 -5.35 0.62
N PHE A 157 10.76 -5.92 1.75
CA PHE A 157 11.44 -5.21 2.81
C PHE A 157 12.95 -5.47 2.75
N GLN A 158 13.72 -4.40 2.71
CA GLN A 158 15.17 -4.45 2.79
C GLN A 158 15.64 -3.82 4.10
N SER A 159 16.48 -4.54 4.85
CA SER A 159 17.05 -4.02 6.09
C SER A 159 18.02 -2.86 5.79
N LEU A 160 17.93 -1.80 6.58
CA LEU A 160 18.91 -0.70 6.59
C LEU A 160 20.29 -1.14 7.10
N ASP A 161 20.35 -2.21 7.90
CA ASP A 161 21.58 -2.72 8.48
C ASP A 161 22.33 -3.69 7.53
N ALA A 162 21.72 -4.02 6.39
CA ALA A 162 22.33 -4.91 5.41
C ALA A 162 23.47 -4.20 4.66
N ASP A 163 24.69 -4.74 4.76
CA ASP A 163 25.81 -4.29 3.94
C ASP A 163 25.57 -4.62 2.46
N ARG A 164 25.18 -3.61 1.68
CA ARG A 164 24.91 -3.74 0.23
C ARG A 164 26.17 -3.91 -0.60
N TRP A 165 27.31 -3.55 -0.04
CA TRP A 165 28.55 -3.52 -0.79
C TRP A 165 29.30 -4.84 -0.66
N GLY A 166 29.29 -5.48 0.51
CA GLY A 166 30.06 -6.70 0.77
C GLY A 166 31.48 -6.59 0.19
N ASP A 167 31.84 -7.56 -0.65
CA ASP A 167 33.14 -7.60 -1.35
C ASP A 167 33.24 -6.63 -2.56
N ALA A 168 32.12 -6.13 -3.07
CA ALA A 168 32.04 -5.17 -4.18
C ALA A 168 32.22 -3.71 -3.73
N ARG A 169 32.54 -3.48 -2.44
CA ARG A 169 32.76 -2.15 -1.88
C ARG A 169 33.82 -1.38 -2.69
N PRO A 170 33.50 -0.17 -3.18
CA PRO A 170 34.46 0.66 -3.88
C PRO A 170 35.66 0.87 -2.99
N ARG A 171 36.82 0.38 -3.44
CA ARG A 171 38.07 0.66 -2.73
C ARG A 171 38.31 2.16 -2.82
N PRO A 172 38.59 2.85 -1.69
CA PRO A 172 38.88 4.27 -1.73
C PRO A 172 40.07 4.51 -2.66
N ARG A 173 39.79 5.12 -3.82
CA ARG A 173 40.84 5.62 -4.70
C ARG A 173 41.22 6.97 -4.16
N TYR A 174 42.27 7.02 -3.35
CA TYR A 174 42.95 8.27 -3.09
C TYR A 174 43.55 8.71 -4.44
N SER A 175 42.96 9.72 -5.06
CA SER A 175 43.65 10.50 -6.07
C SER A 175 44.77 11.23 -5.35
N VAL A 176 45.97 10.65 -5.35
CA VAL A 176 47.16 11.42 -5.03
C VAL A 176 47.27 12.45 -6.14
N GLY A 177 47.14 13.75 -5.81
CA GLY A 177 47.48 14.81 -6.76
C GLY A 177 48.91 14.64 -7.27
N PRO A 178 49.32 15.31 -8.35
CA PRO A 178 50.65 15.15 -8.92
C PRO A 178 51.70 15.33 -7.82
N THR A 179 52.44 14.27 -7.50
CA THR A 179 53.56 14.29 -6.55
C THR A 179 54.81 14.92 -7.16
N GLN A 180 54.71 15.42 -8.39
CA GLN A 180 55.77 16.14 -9.07
C GLN A 180 55.82 17.58 -8.55
N LYS A 181 57.01 18.02 -8.14
CA LYS A 181 57.25 19.36 -7.58
C LYS A 181 57.06 20.48 -8.60
N GLU A 182 57.05 20.15 -9.89
CA GLU A 182 56.88 21.09 -11.00
C GLU A 182 55.78 20.57 -11.94
N VAL A 183 54.79 21.43 -12.18
CA VAL A 183 53.75 21.21 -13.17
C VAL A 183 54.21 21.90 -14.45
N SER A 184 54.55 21.14 -15.49
CA SER A 184 54.85 21.70 -16.80
C SER A 184 53.57 22.24 -17.44
N HIS A 185 53.44 23.56 -17.46
CA HIS A 185 52.40 24.26 -18.20
C HIS A 185 52.68 24.16 -19.70
N PHE A 186 51.75 23.61 -20.47
CA PHE A 186 51.73 23.78 -21.91
C PHE A 186 50.90 25.04 -22.21
N ILE A 187 51.55 26.04 -22.81
CA ILE A 187 50.90 27.23 -23.41
C ILE A 187 50.51 26.88 -24.84
#